data_AF-A0A4U7D7W3-F1
#
_entry.id   AF-A0A4U7D7W3-F1
#
_cell.length_a   1.000
_cell.length_b   1.000
_cell.length_c   1.000
_cell.angle_alpha   90.00
_cell.angle_beta   90.00
_cell.angle_gamma   90.00
#
_symmetry.space_group_name_H-M   'P 1'
#
loop_
_entity.id
_entity.type
_entity.pdbx_description
1 polymer ?
#
loop_
_entity_poly.entity_id
_entity_poly.type
_entity_poly.pdbx_seq_one_letter_code
_entity_poly.pdbx_strand_id
1 'polypeptide(L)'
;MSLRSRLLGSALLVVGVAAIAATVSLAPTVPSESATGSVSLIVPTPYSLIATPPLLALGSVFLVGGAAAFADATLSARATLVAPVLGGIAAFALVTGVVTAPAATLPALAEADALVALTSGPPGTIATGAVGGGAVAPIVRATIAEDTAALLAGSVLLFAALAAGASDPVSLVGGGVGGALAVGVLWAVDPDRWRP
;
A
#
# COMPACT_ATOMS: atom_id res chain seq x y z
N MET A 1 21.85 7.12 18.83
CA MET A 1 21.19 8.00 17.84
C MET A 1 22.21 8.69 16.94
N SER A 2 22.32 8.24 15.70
CA SER A 2 23.16 8.89 14.69
C SER A 2 22.34 9.91 13.88
N LEU A 3 22.91 11.08 13.60
CA LEU A 3 22.29 12.11 12.75
C LEU A 3 21.91 11.54 11.37
N ARG A 4 22.75 10.64 10.85
CA ARG A 4 22.56 9.92 9.59
C ARG A 4 21.26 9.11 9.55
N SER A 5 20.97 8.34 10.60
CA SER A 5 19.76 7.52 10.72
C SER A 5 18.49 8.40 10.66
N ARG A 6 18.52 9.54 11.36
CA ARG A 6 17.40 10.49 11.35
C ARG A 6 17.21 11.17 10.00
N LEU A 7 18.28 11.64 9.37
CA LEU A 7 18.21 12.28 8.05
C LEU A 7 17.69 11.31 6.97
N LEU A 8 18.18 10.08 6.98
CA LEU A 8 17.69 9.03 6.09
C LEU A 8 16.21 8.72 6.36
N GLY A 9 15.81 8.59 7.62
CA GLY A 9 14.42 8.41 8.00
C GLY A 9 13.52 9.54 7.52
N SER A 10 13.92 10.79 7.72
CA SER A 10 13.20 11.96 7.21
C SER A 10 13.10 11.95 5.68
N ALA A 11 14.18 11.61 4.96
CA ALA A 11 14.16 11.53 3.50
C ALA A 11 13.19 10.44 3.02
N LEU A 12 13.23 9.24 3.61
CA LEU A 12 12.31 8.15 3.30
C LEU A 12 10.84 8.51 3.60
N LEU A 13 10.59 9.20 4.72
CA LEU A 13 9.25 9.70 5.04
C LEU A 13 8.76 10.70 3.99
N VAL A 14 9.59 11.66 3.57
CA VAL A 14 9.23 12.63 2.53
C VAL A 14 8.94 11.93 1.21
N VAL A 15 9.79 10.98 0.79
CA VAL A 15 9.57 10.21 -0.45
C VAL A 15 8.31 9.35 -0.34
N GLY A 16 8.06 8.72 0.81
CA GLY A 16 6.87 7.92 1.06
C GLY A 16 5.59 8.74 0.99
N VAL A 17 5.57 9.91 1.64
CA VAL A 17 4.45 10.86 1.57
C VAL A 17 4.27 11.37 0.14
N ALA A 18 5.35 11.72 -0.56
CA ALA A 18 5.27 12.21 -1.94
C ALA A 18 4.71 11.13 -2.89
N ALA A 19 5.11 9.87 -2.71
CA ALA A 19 4.58 8.76 -3.49
C ALA A 19 3.07 8.58 -3.28
N ILE A 20 2.60 8.63 -2.02
CA ILE A 20 1.16 8.56 -1.71
C ILE A 20 0.44 9.81 -2.23
N ALA A 21 0.98 11.00 -2.05
CA ALA A 21 0.37 12.24 -2.52
C ALA A 21 0.21 12.26 -4.06
N ALA A 22 1.20 11.73 -4.79
CA ALA A 22 1.12 11.60 -6.25
C ALA A 22 -0.08 10.75 -6.70
N THR A 23 -0.49 9.77 -5.88
CA THR A 23 -1.67 8.95 -6.19
C THR A 23 -2.98 9.71 -6.08
N VAL A 24 -3.05 10.86 -5.40
CA VAL A 24 -4.27 11.69 -5.39
C VAL A 24 -4.63 12.19 -6.79
N SER A 25 -3.63 12.46 -7.63
CA SER A 25 -3.83 12.92 -9.02
C SER A 25 -3.95 11.77 -10.02
N LEU A 26 -3.59 10.55 -9.62
CA LEU A 26 -3.51 9.39 -10.51
C LEU A 26 -4.58 8.35 -10.21
N ALA A 27 -5.03 8.21 -8.96
CA ALA A 27 -5.91 7.15 -8.56
C ALA A 27 -7.26 7.26 -9.30
N PRO A 28 -7.74 6.15 -9.87
CA PRO A 28 -9.13 6.08 -10.31
C PRO A 28 -10.07 6.38 -9.14
N THR A 29 -11.18 7.07 -9.40
CA THR A 29 -12.18 7.39 -8.38
C THR A 29 -13.58 6.96 -8.81
N VAL A 30 -14.41 6.58 -7.85
CA VAL A 30 -15.83 6.28 -8.07
C VAL A 30 -16.66 7.56 -7.87
N PRO A 31 -17.50 7.98 -8.83
CA PRO A 31 -18.42 9.10 -8.66
C PRO A 31 -19.43 8.82 -7.54
N SER A 32 -19.73 9.83 -6.74
CA SER A 32 -20.68 9.73 -5.61
C SER A 32 -22.11 9.35 -6.01
N GLU A 33 -22.47 9.51 -7.29
CA GLU A 33 -23.81 9.23 -7.83
C GLU A 33 -23.99 7.81 -8.39
N SER A 34 -22.93 6.98 -8.43
CA SER A 34 -22.97 5.63 -9.04
C SER A 34 -23.67 4.54 -8.21
N ALA A 35 -24.49 4.91 -7.23
CA ALA A 35 -25.17 3.98 -6.31
C ALA A 35 -26.28 3.12 -6.95
N THR A 36 -26.61 3.31 -8.23
CA THR A 36 -27.82 2.73 -8.88
C THR A 36 -27.55 1.86 -10.12
N GLY A 37 -26.48 1.05 -10.10
CA GLY A 37 -26.44 -0.18 -10.90
C GLY A 37 -25.29 -0.33 -11.91
N SER A 38 -24.44 0.69 -12.08
CA SER A 38 -23.16 0.53 -12.80
C SER A 38 -22.10 1.45 -12.22
N VAL A 39 -21.11 0.88 -11.53
CA VAL A 39 -19.95 1.62 -11.01
C VAL A 39 -19.08 2.04 -12.19
N SER A 40 -19.20 3.30 -12.61
CA SER A 40 -18.30 3.89 -13.60
C SER A 40 -17.07 4.44 -12.89
N LEU A 41 -15.87 4.20 -13.44
CA LEU A 41 -14.64 4.78 -12.90
C LEU A 41 -14.29 6.06 -13.63
N ILE A 42 -13.99 7.10 -12.86
CA ILE A 42 -13.26 8.25 -13.36
C ILE A 42 -11.79 7.86 -13.33
N VAL A 43 -11.26 7.52 -14.50
CA VAL A 43 -9.85 7.18 -14.69
C VAL A 43 -9.15 8.43 -15.25
N PRO A 44 -8.30 9.13 -14.47
CA PRO A 44 -7.68 10.38 -14.93
C PRO A 44 -6.82 10.18 -16.19
N THR A 45 -6.10 9.05 -16.25
CA THR A 45 -5.23 8.69 -17.38
C THR A 45 -5.24 7.17 -17.60
N PRO A 46 -4.95 6.65 -18.81
CA PRO A 46 -4.86 5.19 -19.02
C PRO A 46 -3.80 4.50 -18.15
N TYR A 47 -2.84 5.24 -17.60
CA TYR A 47 -1.78 4.72 -16.72
C TYR A 47 -2.16 4.68 -15.24
N SER A 48 -3.26 5.31 -14.85
CA SER A 48 -3.74 5.41 -13.48
C SER A 48 -3.88 4.06 -12.79
N LEU A 49 -4.37 3.04 -13.51
CA LEU A 49 -4.54 1.68 -12.98
C LEU A 49 -3.20 0.96 -12.78
N ILE A 50 -2.18 1.33 -13.54
CA ILE A 50 -0.85 0.70 -13.49
C ILE A 50 0.04 1.40 -12.47
N ALA A 51 -0.04 2.73 -12.38
CA ALA A 51 0.83 3.54 -11.53
C ALA A 51 0.39 3.56 -10.05
N THR A 52 -0.91 3.43 -9.78
CA THR A 52 -1.43 3.58 -8.41
C THR A 52 -0.98 2.46 -7.47
N PRO A 53 -1.14 1.16 -7.81
CA PRO A 53 -0.69 0.06 -6.93
C PRO A 53 0.80 0.11 -6.54
N PRO A 54 1.79 0.29 -7.45
CA PRO A 54 3.19 0.35 -7.08
C PRO A 54 3.51 1.55 -6.20
N LEU A 55 2.93 2.73 -6.47
CA LEU A 55 3.19 3.94 -5.68
C LEU A 55 2.66 3.81 -4.25
N LEU A 56 1.50 3.17 -4.06
CA LEU A 56 0.95 2.91 -2.74
C LEU A 56 1.77 1.88 -1.96
N ALA A 57 2.19 0.79 -2.61
CA ALA A 57 3.06 -0.20 -2.00
C ALA A 57 4.41 0.43 -1.58
N LEU A 58 5.05 1.15 -2.49
CA LEU A 58 6.33 1.82 -2.25
C LEU A 58 6.22 2.88 -1.15
N GLY A 59 5.21 3.74 -1.23
CA GLY A 59 4.97 4.78 -0.24
C GLY A 59 4.78 4.19 1.16
N SER A 60 3.99 3.12 1.27
CA SER A 60 3.72 2.46 2.56
C SER A 60 4.96 1.80 3.15
N VAL A 61 5.78 1.15 2.33
CA VAL A 61 7.03 0.53 2.77
C VAL A 61 8.04 1.59 3.24
N PHE A 62 8.17 2.70 2.50
CA PHE A 62 9.04 3.82 2.91
C PHE A 62 8.55 4.55 4.14
N LEU A 63 7.23 4.67 4.35
CA LEU A 63 6.71 5.24 5.60
C LEU A 63 7.11 4.40 6.80
N VAL A 64 6.96 3.07 6.74
CA VAL A 64 7.33 2.19 7.85
C VAL A 64 8.84 2.14 8.07
N GLY A 65 9.62 1.97 7.01
CA GLY A 65 11.09 1.98 7.09
C GLY A 65 11.64 3.33 7.56
N GLY A 66 11.12 4.43 7.01
CA GLY A 66 11.48 5.79 7.34
C GLY A 66 11.12 6.17 8.79
N ALA A 67 9.95 5.76 9.27
CA ALA A 67 9.55 5.98 10.66
C ALA A 67 10.50 5.29 11.64
N ALA A 68 10.88 4.04 11.37
CA ALA A 68 11.84 3.32 12.21
C ALA A 68 13.25 3.94 12.15
N ALA A 69 13.70 4.41 10.98
CA ALA A 69 14.97 5.13 10.84
C ALA A 69 14.96 6.45 11.61
N PHE A 70 13.88 7.22 11.47
CA PHE A 70 13.71 8.49 12.15
C PHE A 70 13.67 8.34 13.68
N ALA A 71 12.94 7.34 14.17
CA ALA A 71 12.82 7.04 15.60
C ALA A 71 14.06 6.33 16.18
N ASP A 72 15.04 5.96 15.35
CA ASP A 72 16.15 5.07 15.73
C ASP A 72 15.67 3.75 16.36
N ALA A 73 14.48 3.29 15.95
CA ALA A 73 13.84 2.10 16.49
C ALA A 73 14.36 0.84 15.77
N THR A 74 14.44 -0.26 16.51
CA THR A 74 14.67 -1.57 15.90
C THR A 74 13.45 -1.94 15.06
N LEU A 75 13.65 -2.08 13.74
CA LEU A 75 12.58 -2.44 12.82
C LEU A 75 12.30 -3.94 12.95
N SER A 76 11.33 -4.32 13.79
CA SER A 76 10.91 -5.72 13.91
C SER A 76 10.13 -6.17 12.67
N ALA A 77 10.16 -7.47 12.37
CA ALA A 77 9.37 -8.06 11.28
C ALA A 77 7.85 -7.84 11.45
N ARG A 78 7.39 -7.74 12.70
CA ARG A 78 5.99 -7.44 13.03
C ARG A 78 5.62 -5.99 12.72
N ALA A 79 6.52 -5.04 12.99
CA ALA A 79 6.28 -3.64 12.65
C ALA A 79 6.11 -3.45 11.13
N THR A 80 6.79 -4.23 10.30
CA THR A 80 6.61 -4.20 8.85
C THR A 80 5.26 -4.71 8.35
N LEU A 81 4.47 -5.42 9.17
CA LEU A 81 3.09 -5.77 8.82
C LEU A 81 2.18 -4.54 8.73
N VAL A 82 2.61 -3.39 9.22
CA VAL A 82 1.88 -2.12 9.06
C VAL A 82 1.89 -1.65 7.60
N ALA A 83 2.93 -1.99 6.82
CA ALA A 83 3.06 -1.55 5.42
C ALA A 83 1.90 -2.02 4.52
N PRO A 84 1.53 -3.32 4.46
CA PRO A 84 0.38 -3.76 3.67
C PRO A 84 -0.95 -3.15 4.13
N VAL A 85 -1.10 -2.91 5.44
CA VAL A 85 -2.29 -2.27 6.01
C VAL A 85 -2.42 -0.81 5.55
N LEU A 86 -1.33 -0.04 5.64
CA LEU A 86 -1.30 1.35 5.19
C LEU A 86 -1.59 1.45 3.68
N GLY A 87 -0.99 0.56 2.88
CA GLY A 87 -1.22 0.53 1.43
C GLY A 87 -2.67 0.24 1.07
N GLY A 88 -3.29 -0.74 1.74
CA GLY A 88 -4.70 -1.07 1.56
C GLY A 88 -5.65 0.06 1.97
N ILE A 89 -5.42 0.68 3.12
CA ILE A 89 -6.24 1.80 3.60
C ILE A 89 -6.11 3.01 2.66
N ALA A 90 -4.90 3.36 2.24
CA ALA A 90 -4.67 4.47 1.32
C ALA A 90 -5.33 4.21 -0.04
N ALA A 91 -5.18 3.01 -0.60
CA ALA A 91 -5.85 2.60 -1.83
C ALA A 91 -7.37 2.77 -1.72
N PHE A 92 -7.94 2.22 -0.65
CA PHE A 92 -9.38 2.26 -0.43
C PHE A 92 -9.89 3.71 -0.30
N ALA A 93 -9.24 4.52 0.52
CA ALA A 93 -9.63 5.92 0.76
C ALA A 93 -9.55 6.80 -0.50
N LEU A 94 -8.60 6.52 -1.39
CA LEU A 94 -8.45 7.24 -2.65
C LEU A 94 -9.54 6.85 -3.64
N VAL A 95 -9.74 5.55 -3.89
CA VAL A 95 -10.66 5.09 -4.94
C VAL A 95 -12.12 5.32 -4.56
N THR A 96 -12.45 5.23 -3.26
CA THR A 96 -13.76 5.63 -2.73
C THR A 96 -14.05 7.13 -2.85
N GLY A 97 -13.02 7.96 -3.05
CA GLY A 97 -13.15 9.41 -2.97
C GLY A 97 -13.32 9.95 -1.55
N VAL A 98 -13.04 9.16 -0.49
CA VAL A 98 -13.05 9.65 0.90
C VAL A 98 -12.10 10.83 1.07
N VAL A 99 -10.96 10.83 0.37
CA VAL A 99 -9.99 11.93 0.41
C VAL A 99 -10.55 13.22 -0.17
N THR A 100 -11.40 13.13 -1.20
CA THR A 100 -11.92 14.29 -1.94
C THR A 100 -13.27 14.78 -1.44
N ALA A 101 -14.13 13.89 -0.95
CA ALA A 101 -15.50 14.20 -0.56
C ALA A 101 -15.97 13.39 0.67
N PRO A 102 -15.27 13.49 1.83
CA PRO A 102 -15.50 12.61 2.98
C PRO A 102 -16.94 12.65 3.51
N ALA A 103 -17.56 13.84 3.55
CA ALA A 103 -18.92 14.00 4.06
C ALA A 103 -19.99 13.31 3.18
N ALA A 104 -19.72 13.13 1.89
CA ALA A 104 -20.61 12.42 0.98
C ALA A 104 -20.34 10.91 0.98
N THR A 105 -19.06 10.52 1.07
CA THR A 105 -18.64 9.12 0.91
C THR A 105 -18.75 8.30 2.18
N LEU A 106 -18.41 8.85 3.36
CA LEU A 106 -18.40 8.08 4.60
C LEU A 106 -19.79 7.56 5.02
N PRO A 107 -20.89 8.32 4.87
CA PRO A 107 -22.22 7.78 5.14
C PRO A 107 -22.61 6.66 4.18
N ALA A 108 -22.25 6.77 2.89
CA ALA A 108 -22.53 5.76 1.88
C ALA A 108 -21.78 4.44 2.15
N LEU A 109 -20.57 4.51 2.72
CA LEU A 109 -19.79 3.36 3.14
C LEU A 109 -20.37 2.60 4.35
N ALA A 110 -21.34 3.18 5.05
CA ALA A 110 -22.04 2.50 6.14
C ALA A 110 -23.08 1.50 5.62
N GLU A 111 -23.44 1.55 4.33
CA GLU A 111 -24.37 0.62 3.71
C GLU A 111 -23.67 -0.68 3.28
N ALA A 112 -24.25 -1.84 3.65
CA ALA A 112 -23.64 -3.15 3.40
C ALA A 112 -23.48 -3.45 1.91
N ASP A 113 -24.47 -3.12 1.08
CA ASP A 113 -24.43 -3.34 -0.37
C ASP A 113 -23.37 -2.47 -1.05
N ALA A 114 -23.20 -1.23 -0.58
CA ALA A 114 -22.15 -0.33 -1.06
C ALA A 114 -20.77 -0.92 -0.74
N LEU A 115 -20.58 -1.47 0.47
CA LEU A 115 -19.33 -2.11 0.88
C LEU A 115 -19.01 -3.35 0.02
N VAL A 116 -20.01 -4.18 -0.29
CA VAL A 116 -19.85 -5.36 -1.16
C VAL A 116 -19.49 -4.95 -2.58
N ALA A 117 -20.16 -3.96 -3.15
CA ALA A 117 -19.85 -3.43 -4.48
C ALA A 117 -18.43 -2.84 -4.54
N LEU A 118 -17.98 -2.21 -3.46
CA LEU A 118 -16.66 -1.60 -3.37
C LEU A 118 -15.52 -2.62 -3.25
N THR A 119 -15.75 -3.65 -2.46
CA THR A 119 -14.77 -4.72 -2.21
C THR A 119 -14.63 -5.68 -3.38
N SER A 120 -15.71 -5.89 -4.14
CA SER A 120 -15.70 -6.65 -5.39
C SER A 120 -15.34 -5.82 -6.63
N GLY A 121 -15.37 -4.49 -6.50
CA GLY A 121 -15.10 -3.54 -7.57
C GLY A 121 -13.65 -3.06 -7.64
N PRO A 122 -13.38 -2.03 -8.47
CA PRO A 122 -12.05 -1.46 -8.67
C PRO A 122 -11.30 -0.99 -7.40
N PRO A 123 -11.97 -0.47 -6.35
CA PRO A 123 -11.29 -0.19 -5.08
C PRO A 123 -10.64 -1.43 -4.47
N GLY A 124 -11.33 -2.58 -4.53
CA GLY A 124 -10.80 -3.87 -4.08
C GLY A 124 -9.60 -4.34 -4.89
N THR A 125 -9.60 -4.15 -6.21
CA THR A 125 -8.48 -4.58 -7.07
C THR A 125 -7.22 -3.74 -6.87
N ILE A 126 -7.36 -2.42 -6.66
CA ILE A 126 -6.21 -1.54 -6.37
C ILE A 126 -5.68 -1.79 -4.95
N ALA A 127 -6.58 -1.99 -3.98
CA ALA A 127 -6.20 -2.29 -2.60
C ALA A 127 -5.45 -3.63 -2.50
N THR A 128 -5.90 -4.67 -3.22
CA THR A 128 -5.22 -5.98 -3.24
C THR A 128 -3.81 -5.89 -3.83
N GLY A 129 -3.61 -5.11 -4.90
CA GLY A 129 -2.27 -4.82 -5.44
C GLY A 129 -1.37 -4.12 -4.43
N ALA A 130 -1.87 -3.07 -3.76
CA ALA A 130 -1.12 -2.34 -2.74
C ALA A 130 -0.78 -3.21 -1.52
N VAL A 131 -1.73 -4.05 -1.06
CA VAL A 131 -1.52 -5.01 0.04
C VAL A 131 -0.49 -6.06 -0.34
N GLY A 132 -0.61 -6.65 -1.53
CA GLY A 132 0.34 -7.65 -2.05
C GLY A 132 1.76 -7.09 -2.16
N GLY A 133 1.90 -5.87 -2.69
CA GLY A 133 3.18 -5.16 -2.73
C GLY A 133 3.73 -4.81 -1.35
N GLY A 134 2.88 -4.30 -0.45
CA GLY A 134 3.26 -3.98 0.92
C GLY A 134 3.71 -5.21 1.73
N ALA A 135 3.18 -6.40 1.42
CA ALA A 135 3.55 -7.65 2.07
C ALA A 135 5.00 -8.11 1.80
N VAL A 136 5.67 -7.57 0.78
CA VAL A 136 7.08 -7.87 0.49
C VAL A 136 7.99 -7.46 1.66
N ALA A 137 7.74 -6.29 2.25
CA ALA A 137 8.55 -5.79 3.37
C ALA A 137 8.53 -6.71 4.61
N PRO A 138 7.38 -7.13 5.16
CA PRO A 138 7.35 -8.05 6.29
C PRO A 138 7.87 -9.44 5.96
N ILE A 139 7.71 -9.94 4.73
CA ILE A 139 8.32 -11.23 4.32
C ILE A 139 9.85 -11.12 4.41
N VAL A 140 10.45 -10.12 3.77
CA VAL A 140 11.91 -9.94 3.76
C VAL A 140 12.44 -9.73 5.18
N ARG A 141 11.81 -8.87 5.98
CA ARG A 141 12.23 -8.65 7.37
C ARG A 141 12.05 -9.89 8.25
N ALA A 142 10.99 -10.65 8.05
CA ALA A 142 10.77 -11.90 8.80
C ALA A 142 11.81 -12.96 8.44
N THR A 143 12.22 -13.05 7.17
CA THR A 143 13.30 -13.96 6.74
C THR A 143 14.63 -13.58 7.40
N ILE A 144 15.00 -12.29 7.40
CA ILE A 144 16.27 -11.83 7.99
C ILE A 144 16.27 -11.99 9.51
N ALA A 145 15.13 -11.72 10.16
CA ALA A 145 15.01 -11.79 11.61
C ALA A 145 14.63 -13.20 12.13
N GLU A 146 14.49 -14.19 11.24
CA GLU A 146 14.01 -15.54 11.55
C GLU A 146 12.67 -15.57 12.32
N ASP A 147 11.81 -14.55 12.16
CA ASP A 147 10.49 -14.46 12.81
C ASP A 147 9.45 -15.25 12.01
N THR A 148 9.29 -16.53 12.34
CA THR A 148 8.35 -17.44 11.66
C THR A 148 6.90 -16.93 11.71
N ALA A 149 6.48 -16.31 12.80
CA ALA A 149 5.10 -15.83 12.94
C ALA A 149 4.84 -14.65 11.98
N ALA A 150 5.79 -13.72 11.88
CA ALA A 150 5.70 -12.62 10.93
C ALA A 150 5.80 -13.10 9.47
N LEU A 151 6.63 -14.13 9.21
CA LEU A 151 6.76 -14.73 7.88
C LEU A 151 5.44 -15.37 7.43
N LEU A 152 4.79 -16.12 8.32
CA LEU A 152 3.48 -16.70 8.07
C LEU A 152 2.42 -15.63 7.85
N ALA A 153 2.37 -14.61 8.71
CA ALA A 153 1.42 -13.51 8.56
C ALA A 153 1.60 -12.78 7.22
N GLY A 154 2.84 -12.44 6.85
CA GLY A 154 3.15 -11.81 5.57
C GLY A 154 2.80 -12.70 4.36
N SER A 155 3.09 -14.00 4.45
CA SER A 155 2.77 -14.96 3.39
C SER A 155 1.26 -15.15 3.23
N VAL A 156 0.51 -15.26 4.34
CA VAL A 156 -0.95 -15.34 4.31
C VAL A 156 -1.55 -14.09 3.67
N LEU A 157 -1.06 -12.90 3.99
CA LEU A 157 -1.49 -11.66 3.35
C LEU A 157 -1.20 -11.65 1.85
N LEU A 158 -0.01 -12.12 1.45
CA LEU A 158 0.35 -12.24 0.03
C LEU A 158 -0.57 -13.21 -0.70
N PHE A 159 -0.81 -14.41 -0.15
CA PHE A 159 -1.71 -15.39 -0.73
C PHE A 159 -3.16 -14.91 -0.77
N ALA A 160 -3.62 -14.21 0.27
CA ALA A 160 -4.95 -13.60 0.28
C ALA A 160 -5.06 -12.52 -0.81
N ALA A 161 -4.04 -11.68 -0.98
CA ALA A 161 -4.00 -10.69 -2.06
C ALA A 161 -4.01 -11.35 -3.43
N LEU A 162 -3.23 -12.42 -3.64
CA LEU A 162 -3.22 -13.19 -4.89
C LEU A 162 -4.57 -13.83 -5.20
N ALA A 163 -5.23 -14.40 -4.19
CA ALA A 163 -6.55 -15.00 -4.35
C ALA A 163 -7.62 -13.94 -4.66
N ALA A 164 -7.61 -12.81 -3.96
CA ALA A 164 -8.57 -11.73 -4.14
C ALA A 164 -8.34 -10.93 -5.43
N GLY A 165 -7.09 -10.78 -5.86
CA GLY A 165 -6.69 -10.05 -7.07
C GLY A 165 -6.59 -10.90 -8.33
N ALA A 166 -7.01 -12.17 -8.29
CA ALA A 166 -6.87 -13.10 -9.42
C ALA A 166 -7.54 -12.60 -10.72
N SER A 167 -8.57 -11.76 -10.59
CA SER A 167 -9.28 -11.11 -11.70
C SER A 167 -8.55 -9.89 -12.28
N ASP A 168 -7.53 -9.36 -11.61
CA ASP A 168 -6.73 -8.21 -12.04
C ASP A 168 -5.21 -8.45 -11.78
N PRO A 169 -4.58 -9.28 -12.62
CA PRO A 169 -3.16 -9.61 -12.45
C PRO A 169 -2.23 -8.40 -12.64
N VAL A 170 -2.68 -7.35 -13.33
CA VAL A 170 -1.85 -6.16 -13.60
C VAL A 170 -1.66 -5.36 -12.31
N SER A 171 -2.71 -5.17 -11.52
CA SER A 171 -2.62 -4.52 -10.22
C SER A 171 -1.70 -5.28 -9.25
N LEU A 172 -1.80 -6.61 -9.23
CA LEU A 172 -0.93 -7.47 -8.41
C LEU A 172 0.54 -7.38 -8.81
N VAL A 173 0.83 -7.46 -10.12
CA VAL A 173 2.20 -7.33 -10.62
C VAL A 173 2.75 -5.93 -10.35
N GLY A 174 1.97 -4.88 -10.63
CA GLY A 174 2.37 -3.50 -10.35
C GLY A 174 2.68 -3.27 -8.88
N GLY A 175 1.77 -3.65 -7.99
CA GLY A 175 1.97 -3.56 -6.55
C GLY A 175 3.20 -4.35 -6.08
N GLY A 176 3.35 -5.59 -6.54
CA GLY A 176 4.50 -6.44 -6.24
C GLY A 176 5.83 -5.82 -6.66
N VAL A 177 5.91 -5.25 -7.87
CA VAL A 177 7.08 -4.52 -8.36
C VAL A 177 7.38 -3.30 -7.48
N GLY A 178 6.36 -2.52 -7.11
CA GLY A 178 6.54 -1.36 -6.22
C GLY A 178 7.10 -1.75 -4.85
N GLY A 179 6.57 -2.82 -4.25
CA GLY A 179 7.06 -3.37 -2.99
C GLY A 179 8.50 -3.88 -3.06
N ALA A 180 8.83 -4.63 -4.12
CA ALA A 180 10.18 -5.15 -4.34
C ALA A 180 11.20 -4.03 -4.57
N LEU A 181 10.85 -3.02 -5.37
CA LEU A 181 11.68 -1.83 -5.58
C LEU A 181 11.91 -1.07 -4.28
N ALA A 182 10.88 -0.90 -3.45
CA ALA A 182 11.01 -0.22 -2.18
C ALA A 182 11.98 -0.96 -1.24
N VAL A 183 11.86 -2.29 -1.13
CA VAL A 183 12.80 -3.09 -0.35
C VAL A 183 14.22 -3.04 -0.94
N GLY A 184 14.35 -3.11 -2.27
CA GLY A 184 15.64 -3.00 -2.95
C GLY A 184 16.34 -1.65 -2.71
N VAL A 185 15.58 -0.54 -2.67
CA VAL A 185 16.12 0.77 -2.28
C VAL A 185 16.56 0.75 -0.82
N LEU A 186 15.76 0.17 0.08
CA LEU A 186 16.09 0.06 1.50
C LEU A 186 17.35 -0.79 1.73
N TRP A 187 17.61 -1.83 0.92
CA TRP A 187 18.88 -2.56 0.93
C TRP A 187 20.08 -1.66 0.63
N ALA A 188 19.93 -0.73 -0.31
CA ALA A 188 21.01 0.17 -0.70
C ALA A 188 21.26 1.28 0.31
N VAL A 189 20.20 1.85 0.90
CA VAL A 189 20.31 3.05 1.75
C VAL A 189 20.39 2.73 3.25
N ASP A 190 19.79 1.62 3.70
CA ASP A 190 19.75 1.17 5.09
C ASP A 190 20.09 -0.34 5.20
N PRO A 191 21.32 -0.73 4.77
CA PRO A 191 21.72 -2.13 4.69
C PRO A 191 21.71 -2.84 6.05
N ASP A 192 22.03 -2.14 7.14
CA ASP A 192 22.10 -2.71 8.49
C ASP A 192 20.76 -3.31 8.95
N ARG A 193 19.64 -2.80 8.41
CA ARG A 193 18.30 -3.26 8.76
C ARG A 193 17.63 -4.09 7.69
N TRP A 194 18.04 -3.97 6.43
CA TRP A 194 17.30 -4.60 5.36
C TRP A 194 18.10 -5.64 4.57
N ARG A 195 19.42 -5.65 4.66
CA ARG A 195 20.23 -6.65 3.98
C ARG A 195 20.20 -7.99 4.74
N PRO A 196 20.02 -9.12 4.06
CA PRO A 196 20.18 -10.45 4.68
C PRO A 196 21.62 -10.74 5.06
#